data_AF-A0AAU0QKD4-F1
#
_entry.id   AF-A0AAU0QKD4-F1
#
_cell.length_a   1.000
_cell.length_b   1.000
_cell.length_c   1.000
_cell.angle_alpha   90.00
_cell.angle_beta   90.00
_cell.angle_gamma   90.00
#
_symmetry.space_group_name_H-M   'P 1'
#
loop_
_entity.id
_entity.type
_entity.pdbx_description
1 polymer ?
#
loop_
_entity_poly.entity_id
_entity_poly.type
_entity_poly.pdbx_seq_one_letter_code
_entity_poly.pdbx_strand_id
1 'polypeptide(L)'
;VNQVEKYARISLCFLGTTIILNLSIWIIVPIVDYLQNKELLTRQKYELWTLLYLHAPFDYSYNVHNWIIMQIFISVISVSGDIILVVFNTINYIFISNLNGHIQILAHKIQSLHKIDMTQGDIQLKLQTIISYHSFIIEYFEDLQCAFGLNVMENYFQHTFVIMVIFFQLVIGPTGSEDLADIIYDLPWEDMCKRNRFMVLMMLLKTRAPCIFCVPGGFRTGFRPMISIIICLFSFYIVLSIRNGG
;
A
#
# COMPACT_ATOMS: atom_id res chain seq x y z
N VAL A 1 0.61 30.63 11.15
CA VAL A 1 1.89 30.03 10.71
C VAL A 1 2.36 28.92 11.66
N ASN A 2 2.54 29.18 12.96
CA ASN A 2 3.02 28.16 13.92
C ASN A 2 2.23 26.85 13.99
N GLN A 3 0.90 26.88 13.82
CA GLN A 3 0.11 25.64 13.86
C GLN A 3 0.35 24.76 12.61
N VAL A 4 0.34 25.35 11.41
CA VAL A 4 0.56 24.62 10.14
C VAL A 4 1.93 23.96 10.13
N GLU A 5 2.97 24.67 10.58
CA GLU A 5 4.32 24.13 10.68
C GLU A 5 4.39 22.95 11.67
N LYS A 6 3.72 23.07 12.82
CA LYS A 6 3.65 21.98 13.81
C LYS A 6 2.98 20.74 13.22
N TYR A 7 1.86 20.88 12.50
CA TYR A 7 1.20 19.76 11.84
C TYR A 7 2.07 19.14 10.76
N ALA A 8 2.74 19.94 9.92
CA ALA A 8 3.66 19.44 8.90
C ALA A 8 4.80 18.61 9.51
N ARG A 9 5.44 19.09 10.59
CA ARG A 9 6.49 18.35 11.31
C ARG A 9 5.99 17.04 11.91
N ILE A 10 4.80 17.05 12.51
CA ILE A 10 4.19 15.85 13.09
C ILE A 10 3.88 14.84 11.98
N SER A 11 3.27 15.27 10.88
CA SER A 11 2.96 14.42 9.73
C SER A 11 4.23 13.82 9.11
N LEU A 12 5.29 14.60 8.96
CA LEU A 12 6.57 14.11 8.44
C LEU A 12 7.20 13.06 9.38
N CYS A 13 7.19 13.31 10.69
CA CYS A 13 7.71 12.38 11.69
C CYS A 13 6.91 11.06 11.70
N PHE A 14 5.58 11.15 11.64
CA PHE A 14 4.69 10.00 11.56
C PHE A 14 4.93 9.19 10.27
N LEU A 15 5.01 9.86 9.12
CA LEU A 15 5.28 9.23 7.83
C LEU A 15 6.63 8.51 7.83
N GLY A 16 7.69 9.21 8.26
CA GLY A 16 9.04 8.64 8.36
C GLY A 16 9.10 7.43 9.28
N THR A 17 8.45 7.49 10.44
CA THR A 17 8.37 6.36 11.38
C THR A 17 7.63 5.17 10.76
N THR A 18 6.51 5.42 10.10
CA THR A 18 5.70 4.37 9.43
C THR A 18 6.51 3.67 8.34
N ILE A 19 7.27 4.41 7.55
CA ILE A 19 8.13 3.86 6.49
C ILE A 19 9.25 3.00 7.09
N ILE A 20 9.95 3.50 8.11
CA ILE A 20 11.04 2.74 8.76
C ILE A 20 10.50 1.46 9.38
N LEU A 21 9.34 1.52 10.05
CA LEU A 21 8.68 0.34 10.61
C LEU A 21 8.29 -0.65 9.52
N ASN A 22 7.70 -0.16 8.42
CA ASN A 22 7.33 -0.99 7.27
C ASN A 22 8.56 -1.73 6.72
N LEU A 23 9.63 -1.00 6.39
CA LEU A 23 10.90 -1.57 5.92
C LEU A 23 11.47 -2.62 6.88
N SER A 24 11.46 -2.31 8.18
CA SER A 24 11.97 -3.20 9.21
C SER A 24 11.15 -4.49 9.28
N ILE A 25 9.82 -4.39 9.23
CA ILE A 25 8.91 -5.54 9.26
C ILE A 25 9.19 -6.45 8.06
N TRP A 26 9.32 -5.90 6.86
CA TRP A 26 9.57 -6.68 5.64
C TRP A 26 10.91 -7.44 5.67
N ILE A 27 11.93 -6.91 6.33
CA ILE A 27 13.23 -7.59 6.52
C ILE A 27 13.15 -8.64 7.64
N ILE A 28 12.46 -8.32 8.74
CA ILE A 28 12.40 -9.17 9.94
C ILE A 28 11.52 -10.40 9.72
N VAL A 29 10.40 -10.29 8.98
CA VAL A 29 9.43 -11.38 8.81
C VAL A 29 10.08 -12.66 8.23
N PRO A 30 10.85 -12.63 7.12
CA PRO A 30 11.53 -13.82 6.61
C PRO A 30 12.55 -14.42 7.59
N ILE A 31 13.20 -13.58 8.39
CA ILE A 31 14.17 -14.02 9.40
C ILE A 31 13.46 -14.75 10.54
N VAL A 32 12.34 -14.21 11.02
CA VAL A 32 11.52 -14.86 12.06
C VAL A 32 10.96 -16.19 11.55
N ASP A 33 10.47 -16.23 10.31
CA ASP A 33 9.97 -17.45 9.68
C ASP A 33 11.05 -18.53 9.57
N TYR A 34 12.26 -18.15 9.16
CA TYR A 34 13.43 -19.03 9.18
C TYR A 34 13.72 -19.61 10.57
N LEU A 35 13.74 -18.75 11.60
CA LEU A 35 14.04 -19.17 12.97
C LEU A 35 12.99 -20.14 13.53
N GLN A 36 11.71 -19.92 13.20
CA GLN A 36 10.61 -20.78 13.63
C GLN A 36 10.60 -22.14 12.93
N ASN A 37 11.02 -22.21 11.66
CA ASN A 37 10.91 -23.42 10.83
C ASN A 37 12.24 -24.15 10.59
N LYS A 38 13.30 -23.83 11.35
CA LYS A 38 14.67 -24.34 11.16
C LYS A 38 14.77 -25.88 11.09
N GLU A 39 14.00 -26.60 11.91
CA GLU A 39 14.01 -28.07 11.91
C GLU A 39 13.38 -28.65 10.64
N LEU A 40 12.33 -28.03 10.12
CA LEU A 40 11.64 -28.46 8.90
C LEU A 40 12.51 -28.20 7.66
N LEU A 41 13.27 -27.11 7.68
CA LEU A 41 14.26 -26.75 6.66
C LEU A 41 15.39 -27.78 6.58
N THR A 42 15.91 -28.22 7.74
CA THR A 42 16.96 -29.24 7.79
C THR A 42 16.50 -30.57 7.18
N ARG A 43 15.19 -30.84 7.22
CA ARG A 43 14.55 -32.02 6.63
C ARG A 43 14.08 -31.81 5.19
N GLN A 44 14.35 -30.64 4.59
CA GLN A 44 13.86 -30.24 3.25
C GLN A 44 12.34 -30.36 3.10
N LYS A 45 11.58 -30.16 4.17
CA LYS A 45 10.09 -30.17 4.15
C LYS A 45 9.49 -28.77 4.05
N TYR A 46 10.34 -27.74 4.08
CA TYR A 46 9.96 -26.33 4.08
C TYR A 46 10.96 -25.58 3.22
N GLU A 47 10.49 -24.65 2.40
CA GLU A 47 11.32 -23.78 1.56
C GLU A 47 11.61 -22.47 2.29
N LEU A 48 12.78 -21.89 2.06
CA LEU A 48 13.12 -20.56 2.56
C LEU A 48 12.42 -19.49 1.73
N TRP A 49 11.80 -18.54 2.42
CA TRP A 49 11.04 -17.46 1.80
C TRP A 49 11.90 -16.21 1.74
N THR A 50 11.89 -15.52 0.61
CA THR A 50 12.54 -14.21 0.44
C THR A 50 11.48 -13.13 0.32
N LEU A 51 11.85 -11.88 0.60
CA LEU A 51 10.96 -10.71 0.47
C LEU A 51 10.39 -10.53 -0.94
N LEU A 52 11.08 -11.02 -1.98
CA LEU A 52 10.66 -11.02 -3.38
C LEU A 52 10.98 -12.40 -3.96
N TYR A 53 10.00 -13.03 -4.61
CA TYR A 53 10.28 -14.27 -5.33
C TYR A 53 11.01 -13.92 -6.64
N LEU A 54 12.27 -14.33 -6.73
CA LEU A 54 13.13 -14.08 -7.88
C LEU A 54 13.77 -15.39 -8.30
N HIS A 55 13.51 -15.82 -9.52
CA HIS A 55 14.17 -16.99 -10.06
C HIS A 55 15.67 -16.71 -10.24
N ALA A 56 16.51 -17.40 -9.48
CA ALA A 56 17.96 -17.30 -9.55
C ALA A 56 18.56 -18.61 -10.10
N PRO A 57 19.72 -18.58 -10.77
CA PRO A 57 20.36 -19.78 -11.32
C PRO A 57 20.99 -20.69 -10.24
N PHE A 58 20.79 -20.38 -8.96
CA PHE A 58 21.28 -21.15 -7.81
C PHE A 58 20.14 -21.42 -6.84
N ASP A 59 20.22 -22.56 -6.13
CA ASP A 59 19.24 -22.92 -5.12
C ASP A 59 19.43 -22.05 -3.86
N TYR A 60 18.47 -21.19 -3.59
CA TYR A 60 18.34 -20.43 -2.35
C TYR A 60 17.13 -20.87 -1.52
N SER A 61 16.36 -21.85 -2.00
CA SER A 61 15.17 -22.37 -1.30
C SER A 61 15.57 -23.27 -0.13
N TYR A 62 16.67 -24.01 -0.25
CA TYR A 62 17.13 -24.92 0.81
C TYR A 62 18.53 -24.58 1.35
N ASN A 63 19.32 -23.83 0.58
CA ASN A 63 20.66 -23.42 1.01
C ASN A 63 20.63 -22.07 1.74
N VAL A 64 20.81 -22.10 3.06
CA VAL A 64 20.79 -20.92 3.93
C VAL A 64 21.82 -19.85 3.52
N HIS A 65 23.00 -20.26 3.05
CA HIS A 65 24.02 -19.30 2.63
C HIS A 65 23.57 -18.49 1.41
N ASN A 66 23.08 -19.19 0.39
CA ASN A 66 22.54 -18.55 -0.82
C ASN A 66 21.29 -17.71 -0.50
N TRP A 67 20.44 -18.19 0.42
CA TRP A 67 19.28 -17.44 0.89
C TRP A 67 19.66 -16.12 1.57
N ILE A 68 20.67 -16.11 2.45
CA ILE A 68 21.14 -14.88 3.10
C ILE A 68 21.61 -13.86 2.05
N ILE A 69 22.41 -14.31 1.07
CA ILE A 69 22.88 -13.44 -0.02
C ILE A 69 21.69 -12.87 -0.79
N MET A 70 20.73 -13.72 -1.14
CA MET A 70 19.54 -13.32 -1.87
C MET A 70 18.66 -12.34 -1.09
N GLN A 71 18.46 -12.60 0.21
CA GLN A 71 17.68 -11.75 1.10
C GLN A 71 18.34 -10.38 1.29
N ILE A 72 19.66 -10.30 1.44
CA ILE A 72 20.40 -9.03 1.49
C ILE A 72 20.21 -8.26 0.19
N PHE A 73 20.42 -8.92 -0.95
CA PHE A 73 20.27 -8.31 -2.27
C PHE A 73 18.86 -7.73 -2.48
N ILE A 74 17.83 -8.53 -2.21
CA ILE A 74 16.42 -8.08 -2.32
C ILE A 74 16.12 -6.95 -1.35
N SER A 75 16.61 -7.02 -0.11
CA SER A 75 16.37 -5.98 0.89
C SER A 75 16.96 -4.64 0.45
N VAL A 76 18.16 -4.64 -0.15
CA VAL A 76 18.78 -3.42 -0.70
C VAL A 76 17.93 -2.84 -1.82
N ILE A 77 17.47 -3.67 -2.76
CA ILE A 77 16.59 -3.23 -3.86
C ILE A 77 15.29 -2.64 -3.30
N SER A 78 14.62 -3.34 -2.38
CA SER A 78 13.37 -2.89 -1.79
C SER A 78 13.54 -1.56 -1.05
N VAL A 79 14.54 -1.46 -0.17
CA VAL A 79 14.83 -0.23 0.57
C VAL A 79 15.12 0.93 -0.38
N SER A 80 15.89 0.69 -1.44
CA SER A 80 16.20 1.74 -2.42
C SER A 80 14.95 2.22 -3.17
N GLY A 81 14.08 1.31 -3.60
CA GLY A 81 12.81 1.64 -4.27
C GLY A 81 11.87 2.42 -3.36
N ASP A 82 11.74 1.98 -2.10
CA ASP A 82 10.90 2.64 -1.11
C ASP A 82 11.40 4.06 -0.78
N ILE A 83 12.71 4.25 -0.64
CA ILE A 83 13.29 5.59 -0.42
C ILE A 83 12.95 6.53 -1.58
N ILE A 84 13.13 6.07 -2.83
CA ILE A 84 12.83 6.89 -4.02
C ILE A 84 11.35 7.29 -4.02
N LEU A 85 10.45 6.32 -3.81
CA LEU A 85 9.00 6.56 -3.81
C LEU A 85 8.58 7.53 -2.68
N VAL A 86 9.17 7.40 -1.49
CA VAL A 86 8.94 8.28 -0.35
C VAL A 86 9.39 9.71 -0.63
N VAL A 87 10.57 9.89 -1.22
CA VAL A 87 11.09 11.22 -1.56
C VAL A 87 10.16 11.90 -2.56
N PHE A 88 9.78 11.20 -3.63
CA PHE A 88 8.85 11.73 -4.63
C PHE A 88 7.49 12.10 -4.03
N ASN A 89 6.90 11.21 -3.22
CA ASN A 89 5.63 11.49 -2.55
C ASN A 89 5.75 12.68 -1.60
N THR A 90 6.83 12.79 -0.85
CA THR A 90 7.06 13.91 0.09
C THR A 90 7.12 15.24 -0.67
N ILE A 91 7.84 15.31 -1.78
CA ILE A 91 7.93 16.50 -2.63
C ILE A 91 6.53 16.88 -3.15
N ASN A 92 5.77 15.92 -3.67
CA ASN A 92 4.42 16.14 -4.14
C ASN A 92 3.49 16.66 -3.03
N TYR A 93 3.54 16.06 -1.83
CA TYR A 93 2.78 16.51 -0.67
C TYR A 93 3.11 17.95 -0.27
N ILE A 94 4.38 18.37 -0.35
CA ILE A 94 4.78 19.76 -0.07
C ILE A 94 4.10 20.72 -1.06
N PHE A 95 4.14 20.40 -2.36
CA PHE A 95 3.52 21.23 -3.39
C PHE A 95 2.00 21.32 -3.27
N ILE A 96 1.32 20.18 -3.04
CA ILE A 96 -0.13 20.13 -2.78
C ILE A 96 -0.48 20.94 -1.52
N SER A 97 0.33 20.84 -0.47
CA SER A 97 0.12 21.62 0.76
C SER A 97 0.26 23.12 0.51
N ASN A 98 1.24 23.53 -0.31
CA ASN A 98 1.42 24.92 -0.70
C ASN A 98 0.22 25.45 -1.52
N LEU A 99 -0.22 24.68 -2.53
CA LEU A 99 -1.42 25.00 -3.32
C LEU A 99 -2.65 25.19 -2.41
N ASN A 100 -2.85 24.27 -1.46
CA ASN A 100 -3.95 24.36 -0.51
C ASN A 100 -3.85 25.62 0.37
N GLY A 101 -2.64 26.03 0.77
CA GLY A 101 -2.41 27.30 1.45
C GLY A 101 -2.84 28.51 0.62
N HIS A 102 -2.50 28.54 -0.68
CA HIS A 102 -2.94 29.61 -1.58
C HIS A 102 -4.47 29.66 -1.73
N ILE A 103 -5.14 28.50 -1.82
CA ILE A 103 -6.61 28.40 -1.87
C ILE A 103 -7.25 28.95 -0.59
N GLN A 104 -6.71 28.63 0.59
CA GLN A 104 -7.20 29.16 1.86
C GLN A 104 -7.06 30.69 1.96
N ILE A 105 -5.93 31.24 1.50
CA ILE A 105 -5.72 32.70 1.42
C ILE A 105 -6.76 33.33 0.49
N LEU A 106 -7.02 32.72 -0.67
CA LEU A 106 -8.04 33.20 -1.60
C LEU A 106 -9.43 33.17 -0.97
N ALA A 107 -9.80 32.08 -0.29
CA ALA A 107 -11.07 31.96 0.42
C ALA A 107 -11.23 33.07 1.48
N HIS A 108 -10.19 33.35 2.26
CA HIS A 108 -10.22 34.44 3.24
C HIS A 108 -10.38 35.82 2.57
N LYS A 109 -9.69 36.08 1.45
CA LYS A 109 -9.86 37.33 0.67
C LYS A 109 -11.30 37.48 0.18
N ILE A 110 -11.92 36.42 -0.33
CA ILE A 110 -13.32 36.43 -0.77
C ILE A 110 -14.27 36.70 0.40
N GLN A 111 -14.09 36.00 1.53
CA GLN A 111 -14.92 36.22 2.72
C GLN A 111 -14.79 37.64 3.27
N SER A 112 -13.61 38.26 3.16
CA SER A 112 -13.39 39.65 3.59
C SER A 112 -14.18 40.68 2.79
N LEU A 113 -14.65 40.36 1.58
CA LEU A 113 -15.54 41.23 0.81
C LEU A 113 -16.89 41.42 1.47
N HIS A 114 -17.37 40.45 2.25
CA HIS A 114 -18.72 40.45 2.82
C HIS A 114 -18.86 41.30 4.09
N LYS A 115 -17.75 41.81 4.65
CA LYS A 115 -17.71 42.37 6.01
C LYS A 115 -17.55 43.89 6.08
N ILE A 116 -17.50 44.62 4.96
CA ILE A 116 -17.16 46.06 4.98
C ILE A 116 -18.11 46.83 4.04
N ASP A 117 -18.68 47.93 4.54
CA ASP A 117 -19.31 48.97 3.72
C ASP A 117 -18.21 49.65 2.88
N MET A 118 -17.99 49.13 1.67
CA MET A 118 -16.99 49.65 0.75
C MET A 118 -17.64 50.49 -0.35
N THR A 119 -16.93 51.51 -0.82
CA THR A 119 -17.36 52.25 -2.01
C THR A 119 -17.27 51.35 -3.25
N GLN A 120 -18.12 51.61 -4.26
CA GLN A 120 -18.18 50.80 -5.48
C GLN A 120 -16.82 50.66 -6.20
N GLY A 121 -15.99 51.70 -6.15
CA GLY A 121 -14.63 51.68 -6.73
C GLY A 121 -13.70 50.69 -6.01
N ASP A 122 -13.75 50.65 -4.68
CA ASP A 122 -12.93 49.74 -3.87
C ASP A 122 -13.31 48.27 -4.12
N ILE A 123 -14.61 48.00 -4.33
CA ILE A 123 -15.13 46.66 -4.65
C ILE A 123 -14.55 46.17 -5.99
N GLN A 124 -14.57 47.01 -7.03
CA GLN A 124 -14.00 46.64 -8.34
C GLN A 124 -12.51 46.31 -8.24
N LEU A 125 -11.73 47.14 -7.53
CA LEU A 125 -10.29 46.93 -7.37
C LEU A 125 -9.98 45.62 -6.61
N LYS A 126 -10.72 45.34 -5.52
CA LYS A 126 -10.56 44.09 -4.76
C LYS A 126 -10.98 42.87 -5.59
N LEU A 127 -12.05 42.98 -6.36
CA LEU A 127 -12.51 41.89 -7.22
C LEU A 127 -11.47 41.58 -8.31
N GLN A 128 -10.90 42.60 -8.95
CA GLN A 128 -9.81 42.43 -9.91
C GLN A 128 -8.60 41.74 -9.29
N THR A 129 -8.24 42.11 -8.05
CA THR A 129 -7.15 41.47 -7.30
C THR A 129 -7.44 40.00 -7.01
N ILE A 130 -8.68 39.67 -6.64
CA ILE A 130 -9.11 38.29 -6.38
C ILE A 130 -9.07 37.45 -7.67
N ILE A 131 -9.56 37.99 -8.79
CA ILE A 131 -9.54 37.31 -10.08
C ILE A 131 -8.11 37.05 -10.52
N SER A 132 -7.23 38.06 -10.47
CA SER A 132 -5.82 37.90 -10.82
C SER A 132 -5.12 36.85 -9.95
N TYR A 133 -5.40 36.83 -8.64
CA TYR A 133 -4.83 35.82 -7.74
C TYR A 133 -5.39 34.42 -7.98
N HIS A 134 -6.66 34.29 -8.38
CA HIS A 134 -7.24 33.01 -8.76
C HIS A 134 -6.61 32.46 -10.04
N SER A 135 -6.37 33.30 -11.06
CA SER A 135 -5.65 32.92 -12.27
C SER A 135 -4.25 32.38 -11.96
N PHE A 136 -3.51 33.03 -11.06
CA PHE A 136 -2.21 32.54 -10.59
C PHE A 136 -2.30 31.14 -9.96
N ILE A 137 -3.34 30.87 -9.16
CA ILE A 137 -3.53 29.54 -8.54
C ILE A 137 -3.82 28.47 -9.61
N ILE A 138 -4.61 28.81 -10.63
CA ILE A 138 -4.92 27.89 -11.74
C ILE A 138 -3.63 27.55 -12.50
N GLU A 139 -2.86 28.56 -12.91
CA GLU A 139 -1.58 28.36 -13.62
C GLU A 139 -0.62 27.49 -12.80
N TYR A 140 -0.47 27.79 -11.51
CA TYR A 140 0.35 26.98 -10.62
C TYR A 140 -0.17 25.53 -10.46
N PHE A 141 -1.49 25.32 -10.45
CA PHE A 141 -2.07 23.97 -10.43
C PHE A 141 -1.82 23.21 -11.73
N GLU A 142 -1.92 23.88 -12.89
CA GLU A 142 -1.61 23.29 -14.20
C GLU A 142 -0.14 22.85 -14.27
N ASP A 143 0.79 23.68 -13.78
CA ASP A 143 2.21 23.33 -13.68
C ASP A 143 2.43 22.09 -12.80
N LEU A 144 1.75 22.01 -11.65
CA LEU A 144 1.82 20.83 -10.77
C LEU A 144 1.23 19.58 -11.43
N GLN A 145 0.12 19.72 -12.15
CA GLN A 145 -0.50 18.62 -12.87
C GLN A 145 0.40 18.12 -14.01
N CYS A 146 1.06 19.02 -14.74
CA CYS A 146 2.03 18.66 -15.76
C CYS A 146 3.26 17.96 -15.16
N ALA A 147 3.76 18.42 -14.01
CA ALA A 147 4.95 17.84 -13.38
C ALA A 147 4.69 16.50 -12.67
N PHE A 148 3.55 16.37 -11.97
CA PHE A 148 3.27 15.23 -11.06
C PHE A 148 2.04 14.41 -11.43
N GLY A 149 1.20 14.86 -12.37
CA GLY A 149 -0.08 14.24 -12.68
C GLY A 149 0.04 12.77 -13.06
N LEU A 150 1.03 12.42 -13.90
CA LEU A 150 1.28 11.03 -14.29
C LEU A 150 1.71 10.16 -13.09
N ASN A 151 2.60 10.67 -12.24
CA ASN A 151 3.07 9.96 -11.05
C ASN A 151 1.93 9.75 -10.02
N VAL A 152 1.07 10.75 -9.83
CA VAL A 152 -0.11 10.60 -8.96
C VAL A 152 -1.07 9.54 -9.50
N MET A 153 -1.33 9.56 -10.81
CA MET A 153 -2.18 8.58 -11.47
C MET A 153 -1.61 7.16 -11.35
N GLU A 154 -0.31 6.99 -11.58
CA GLU A 154 0.38 5.70 -11.46
C GLU A 154 0.33 5.17 -10.02
N ASN A 155 0.63 6.01 -9.02
CA ASN A 155 0.52 5.63 -7.62
C ASN A 155 -0.91 5.18 -7.26
N TYR A 156 -1.93 5.93 -7.71
CA TYR A 156 -3.33 5.58 -7.45
C TYR A 156 -3.74 4.26 -8.09
N PHE A 157 -3.30 4.04 -9.34
CA PHE A 157 -3.53 2.80 -10.06
C PHE A 157 -2.86 1.62 -9.36
N GLN A 158 -1.58 1.75 -8.99
CA GLN A 158 -0.83 0.74 -8.27
C GLN A 158 -1.50 0.39 -6.93
N HIS A 159 -1.89 1.39 -6.14
CA HIS A 159 -2.60 1.16 -4.87
C HIS A 159 -3.92 0.43 -5.08
N THR A 160 -4.71 0.85 -6.08
CA THR A 160 -5.98 0.20 -6.41
C THR A 160 -5.76 -1.27 -6.78
N PHE A 161 -4.77 -1.54 -7.64
CA PHE A 161 -4.43 -2.89 -8.06
C PHE A 161 -3.99 -3.77 -6.87
N VAL A 162 -3.10 -3.27 -6.01
CA VAL A 162 -2.64 -3.96 -4.80
C VAL A 162 -3.81 -4.31 -3.88
N ILE A 163 -4.73 -3.37 -3.65
CA ILE A 163 -5.94 -3.61 -2.83
C ILE A 163 -6.81 -4.70 -3.46
N MET A 164 -6.99 -4.71 -4.78
CA MET A 164 -7.77 -5.74 -5.48
C MET A 164 -7.15 -7.13 -5.31
N VAL A 165 -5.82 -7.25 -5.43
CA VAL A 165 -5.12 -8.52 -5.23
C VAL A 165 -5.26 -9.01 -3.79
N ILE A 166 -5.08 -8.13 -2.81
CA ILE A 166 -5.24 -8.46 -1.38
C ILE A 166 -6.68 -8.89 -1.09
N PHE A 167 -7.68 -8.19 -1.64
CA PHE A 167 -9.09 -8.52 -1.46
C PHE A 167 -9.43 -9.88 -2.09
N PHE A 168 -8.96 -10.13 -3.32
CA PHE A 168 -9.10 -11.42 -3.98
C PHE A 168 -8.53 -12.55 -3.11
N GLN A 169 -7.34 -12.36 -2.53
CA GLN A 169 -6.71 -13.34 -1.65
C GLN A 169 -7.43 -13.52 -0.32
N LEU A 170 -8.04 -12.48 0.23
CA LEU A 170 -8.81 -12.58 1.46
C LEU A 170 -10.14 -13.30 1.27
N VAL A 171 -10.79 -13.09 0.13
CA VAL A 171 -12.07 -13.72 -0.17
C VAL A 171 -11.86 -15.18 -0.56
N ILE A 172 -10.90 -15.46 -1.44
CA ILE A 172 -10.70 -16.80 -2.04
C ILE A 172 -9.69 -17.64 -1.27
N GLY A 173 -8.72 -17.02 -0.59
CA GLY A 173 -7.66 -17.72 0.12
C GLY A 173 -8.17 -18.68 1.21
N PRO A 174 -9.17 -18.32 2.03
CA PRO A 174 -9.76 -19.23 3.02
C PRO A 174 -10.79 -20.20 2.41
N THR A 175 -11.68 -19.71 1.54
CA THR A 175 -12.84 -20.47 1.06
C THR A 175 -12.51 -21.44 -0.07
N GLY A 176 -11.55 -21.11 -0.95
CA GLY A 176 -11.30 -21.87 -2.17
C GLY A 176 -10.72 -23.28 -1.96
N SER A 177 -10.02 -23.54 -0.84
CA SER A 177 -9.48 -24.89 -0.55
C SER A 177 -10.32 -25.69 0.44
N GLU A 178 -10.97 -25.03 1.40
CA GLU A 178 -11.79 -25.71 2.41
C GLU A 178 -13.11 -26.20 1.79
N ASP A 179 -13.82 -25.35 1.05
CA ASP A 179 -15.09 -25.72 0.41
C ASP A 179 -14.91 -26.80 -0.66
N LEU A 180 -13.79 -26.79 -1.39
CA LEU A 180 -13.53 -27.80 -2.43
C LEU A 180 -13.22 -29.17 -1.83
N ALA A 181 -12.55 -29.22 -0.67
CA ALA A 181 -12.32 -30.48 0.03
C ALA A 181 -13.65 -31.06 0.54
N ASP A 182 -14.52 -30.23 1.09
CA ASP A 182 -15.84 -30.63 1.60
C ASP A 182 -16.76 -31.09 0.45
N ILE A 183 -16.81 -30.36 -0.67
CA ILE A 183 -17.58 -30.76 -1.87
C ILE A 183 -17.10 -32.11 -2.44
N ILE A 184 -15.78 -32.35 -2.46
CA ILE A 184 -15.25 -33.64 -2.93
C ILE A 184 -15.56 -34.76 -1.94
N TYR A 185 -15.59 -34.46 -0.64
CA TYR A 185 -15.93 -35.41 0.42
C TYR A 185 -17.40 -35.85 0.34
N ASP A 186 -18.29 -34.93 -0.05
CA ASP A 186 -19.73 -35.17 -0.22
C ASP A 186 -20.12 -35.97 -1.48
N LEU A 187 -19.16 -36.28 -2.37
CA LEU A 187 -19.41 -37.17 -3.50
C LEU A 187 -19.75 -38.58 -3.00
N PRO A 188 -20.69 -39.33 -3.64
CA PRO A 188 -21.02 -40.71 -3.26
C PRO A 188 -19.94 -41.69 -3.74
N TRP A 189 -18.69 -41.47 -3.31
CA TRP A 189 -17.52 -42.26 -3.73
C TRP A 189 -17.61 -43.71 -3.26
N GLU A 190 -18.41 -43.98 -2.23
CA GLU A 190 -18.71 -45.31 -1.68
C GLU A 190 -19.35 -46.26 -2.69
N ASP A 191 -20.06 -45.73 -3.70
CA ASP A 191 -20.70 -46.50 -4.77
C ASP A 191 -19.84 -46.59 -6.05
N MET A 192 -18.73 -45.86 -6.11
CA MET A 192 -17.87 -45.82 -7.29
C MET A 192 -16.98 -47.06 -7.43
N CYS A 193 -16.49 -47.34 -8.64
CA CYS A 193 -15.52 -48.41 -8.86
C CYS A 193 -14.16 -48.07 -8.23
N LYS A 194 -13.32 -49.10 -7.98
CA LYS A 194 -12.00 -48.93 -7.31
C LYS A 194 -11.11 -47.86 -7.96
N ARG A 195 -11.15 -47.73 -9.30
CA ARG A 195 -10.37 -46.73 -10.04
C ARG A 195 -10.82 -45.29 -9.76
N ASN A 196 -12.13 -45.08 -9.67
CA ASN A 196 -12.69 -43.75 -9.41
C ASN A 196 -12.53 -43.34 -7.94
N ARG A 197 -12.65 -44.28 -7.00
CA ARG A 197 -12.33 -44.03 -5.58
C ARG A 197 -10.88 -43.59 -5.39
N PHE A 198 -9.95 -44.25 -6.10
CA PHE A 198 -8.54 -43.85 -6.08
C PHE A 198 -8.34 -42.43 -6.62
N MET A 199 -9.05 -42.03 -7.67
CA MET A 199 -8.99 -40.66 -8.20
C MET A 199 -9.55 -39.61 -7.21
N VAL A 200 -10.69 -39.89 -6.57
CA VAL A 200 -11.26 -39.01 -5.53
C VAL A 200 -10.31 -38.87 -4.34
N LEU A 201 -9.68 -39.96 -3.90
CA LEU A 201 -8.67 -39.94 -2.84
C LEU A 201 -7.44 -39.08 -3.23
N MET A 202 -6.98 -39.19 -4.48
CA MET A 202 -5.88 -38.37 -5.00
C MET A 202 -6.27 -36.91 -5.15
N MET A 203 -7.54 -36.60 -5.44
CA MET A 203 -8.07 -35.25 -5.44
C MET A 203 -8.13 -34.68 -4.01
N LEU A 204 -8.66 -35.42 -3.02
CA LEU A 204 -8.67 -35.03 -1.60
C LEU A 204 -7.26 -34.79 -1.04
N LEU A 205 -6.29 -35.63 -1.42
CA LEU A 205 -4.88 -35.46 -1.05
C LEU A 205 -4.28 -34.18 -1.64
N LYS A 206 -4.72 -33.77 -2.84
CA LYS A 206 -4.24 -32.56 -3.51
C LYS A 206 -4.97 -31.29 -3.05
N THR A 207 -6.26 -31.37 -2.74
CA THR A 207 -7.05 -30.22 -2.27
C THR A 207 -6.77 -29.85 -0.82
N ARG A 208 -6.20 -30.75 -0.02
CA ARG A 208 -5.62 -30.43 1.30
C ARG A 208 -4.42 -29.47 1.25
N ALA A 209 -3.78 -29.29 0.10
CA ALA A 209 -2.76 -28.26 -0.05
C ALA A 209 -3.48 -26.93 -0.33
N PRO A 210 -3.48 -25.97 0.62
CA PRO A 210 -4.20 -24.72 0.42
C PRO A 210 -3.67 -24.00 -0.82
N CYS A 211 -4.57 -23.59 -1.70
CA CYS A 211 -4.24 -22.76 -2.87
C CYS A 211 -3.89 -21.35 -2.40
N ILE A 212 -2.66 -21.19 -1.89
CA ILE A 212 -2.16 -19.90 -1.43
C ILE A 212 -1.54 -19.19 -2.61
N PHE A 213 -2.18 -18.11 -3.06
CA PHE A 213 -1.61 -17.25 -4.07
C PHE A 213 -0.46 -16.45 -3.46
N CYS A 214 0.78 -16.83 -3.77
CA CYS A 214 1.95 -16.06 -3.39
C CYS A 214 2.07 -14.86 -4.31
N VAL A 215 1.91 -13.65 -3.77
CA VAL A 215 2.30 -12.41 -4.47
C VAL A 215 3.80 -12.49 -4.78
N PRO A 216 4.31 -11.88 -5.89
CA PRO A 216 5.76 -11.69 -6.07
C PRO A 216 6.35 -11.09 -4.80
N GLY A 217 7.00 -11.93 -3.99
CA GLY A 217 7.11 -11.60 -2.56
C GLY A 217 7.10 -12.76 -1.58
N GLY A 218 6.48 -13.88 -1.93
CA GLY A 218 6.30 -14.98 -0.98
C GLY A 218 5.33 -14.66 0.17
N PHE A 219 4.57 -13.56 0.13
CA PHE A 219 3.61 -13.32 1.19
C PHE A 219 2.39 -14.20 1.04
N ARG A 220 2.17 -15.05 2.06
CA ARG A 220 0.84 -15.58 2.37
C ARG A 220 0.01 -14.42 2.90
N THR A 221 -0.80 -13.82 2.05
CA THR A 221 -1.68 -12.70 2.42
C THR A 221 -2.87 -13.22 3.23
N GLY A 222 -2.78 -13.07 4.57
CA GLY A 222 -3.91 -13.22 5.50
C GLY A 222 -4.36 -11.86 6.04
N PHE A 223 -5.18 -11.81 7.10
CA PHE A 223 -5.75 -10.59 7.69
C PHE A 223 -4.73 -9.49 8.11
N ARG A 224 -3.44 -9.83 8.29
CA ARG A 224 -2.40 -8.93 8.85
C ARG A 224 -1.98 -7.73 7.98
N PRO A 225 -1.75 -7.83 6.65
CA PRO A 225 -1.43 -6.68 5.80
C PRO A 225 -2.62 -5.74 5.61
N MET A 226 -3.85 -6.24 5.76
CA MET A 226 -5.08 -5.47 5.65
C MET A 226 -5.19 -4.41 6.76
N ILE A 227 -4.70 -4.71 7.97
CA ILE A 227 -4.63 -3.76 9.08
C ILE A 227 -3.74 -2.57 8.71
N SER A 228 -2.62 -2.78 8.00
CA SER A 228 -1.73 -1.70 7.59
C SER A 228 -2.38 -0.75 6.56
N ILE A 229 -3.12 -1.30 5.59
CA ILE A 229 -3.83 -0.50 4.57
C ILE A 229 -5.03 0.23 5.16
N ILE A 230 -5.80 -0.41 6.04
CA ILE A 230 -6.91 0.23 6.77
C ILE A 230 -6.38 1.34 7.67
N ILE A 231 -5.26 1.11 8.38
CA ILE A 231 -4.59 2.17 9.16
C ILE A 231 -4.14 3.31 8.24
N CYS A 232 -3.65 3.01 7.02
CA CYS A 232 -3.23 4.04 6.07
C CYS A 232 -4.42 4.87 5.54
N LEU A 233 -5.53 4.22 5.18
CA LEU A 233 -6.78 4.88 4.76
C LEU A 233 -7.41 5.67 5.90
N PHE A 234 -7.39 5.13 7.12
CA PHE A 234 -7.91 5.79 8.31
C PHE A 234 -7.04 6.98 8.71
N SER A 235 -5.72 6.87 8.57
CA SER A 235 -4.78 7.99 8.78
C SER A 235 -5.03 9.10 7.76
N PHE A 236 -5.25 8.75 6.49
CA PHE A 236 -5.59 9.70 5.44
C PHE A 236 -6.96 10.37 5.69
N TYR A 237 -7.95 9.59 6.13
CA TYR A 237 -9.28 10.09 6.51
C TYR A 237 -9.21 11.03 7.72
N ILE A 238 -8.44 10.72 8.76
CA ILE A 238 -8.26 11.60 9.93
C ILE A 238 -7.63 12.92 9.51
N VAL A 239 -6.62 12.91 8.65
CA VAL A 239 -6.00 14.14 8.13
C VAL A 239 -7.01 14.98 7.35
N LEU A 240 -7.86 14.35 6.52
CA LEU A 240 -8.95 15.04 5.80
C LEU A 240 -10.06 15.54 6.73
N SER A 241 -10.42 14.78 7.76
CA SER A 241 -11.48 15.09 8.72
C SER A 241 -11.09 16.25 9.64
N ILE A 242 -9.85 16.26 10.16
CA ILE A 242 -9.29 17.38 10.94
C ILE A 242 -9.27 18.66 10.10
N ARG A 243 -9.04 18.55 8.79
CA ARG A 243 -9.01 19.68 7.86
C ARG A 243 -10.39 20.25 7.52
N ASN A 244 -11.44 19.44 7.53
CA ASN A 244 -12.81 19.87 7.21
C ASN A 244 -13.66 20.21 8.44
N GLY A 245 -13.16 19.95 9.65
CA GLY A 245 -13.86 20.12 10.93
C GLY A 245 -13.52 21.39 11.73
N GLY A 246 -12.83 22.37 11.14
CA GLY A 246 -12.52 23.67 11.76
C GLY A 246 -12.74 24.81 10.78
#